data_AF-A0A932PZ04-F1
#
_entry.id   AF-A0A932PZ04-F1
#
_cell.length_a   1.000
_cell.length_b   1.000
_cell.length_c   1.000
_cell.angle_alpha   90.00
_cell.angle_beta   90.00
_cell.angle_gamma   90.00
#
_symmetry.space_group_name_H-M   'P 1'
#
loop_
_entity.id
_entity.type
_entity.pdbx_description
1 polymer ?
#
loop_
_entity_poly.entity_id
_entity_poly.type
_entity_poly.pdbx_seq_one_letter_code
_entity_poly.pdbx_strand_id
1 'polypeptide(L)'
;MMEEEKVNPQTSPASESVPTQPAEAEKTEEGNIFGTVITLTIALIALFGVYFANFVGDVGGKASGALTDALAATVNREKAQVTSNTWLFQDLRAYTHQQILLALADAAQTDADVAESRKQSDTTTILRDQAAGYRTEADAEGGFYSSSYVLADGTFDEKSFLEHQFRFESRNRNVNPAKEFEKAEFYFERRKSLDAPSLGLAFTLLFLVFAEMSKTRARYYWFGFSLLIFIVSMAYVVNGALTIGY
;
A
#
# COMPACT_ATOMS: atom_id res chain seq x y z
N MET A 1 39.86 -0.93 51.56
CA MET A 1 40.84 0.11 51.19
C MET A 1 40.15 1.44 51.37
N MET A 2 40.52 2.12 52.44
CA MET A 2 40.10 3.46 52.83
C MET A 2 41.26 4.40 52.47
N GLU A 3 40.96 5.57 51.92
CA GLU A 3 41.79 6.79 51.96
C GLU A 3 40.75 7.91 52.16
N GLU A 4 40.64 8.60 53.31
CA GLU A 4 41.56 9.62 53.88
C GLU A 4 42.10 10.55 52.77
N GLU A 5 42.09 11.87 52.83
CA GLU A 5 41.88 12.89 53.86
C GLU A 5 42.06 14.21 53.09
N LYS A 6 41.32 15.28 53.44
CA LYS A 6 41.88 16.63 53.68
C LYS A 6 40.77 17.64 53.98
N VAL A 7 40.59 17.81 55.28
CA VAL A 7 40.08 19.01 55.92
C VAL A 7 41.10 20.13 55.71
N ASN A 8 40.64 21.33 55.36
CA ASN A 8 41.38 22.56 55.69
C ASN A 8 40.40 23.64 56.17
N PRO A 9 40.73 24.42 57.22
CA PRO A 9 39.76 25.15 58.03
C PRO A 9 39.72 26.65 57.74
N GLN A 10 38.71 27.27 58.36
CA GLN A 10 38.64 28.66 58.81
C GLN A 10 38.69 29.78 57.75
N THR A 11 37.61 30.56 57.71
CA THR A 11 37.59 31.89 58.34
C THR A 11 36.15 32.41 58.41
N SER A 12 35.70 32.72 59.63
CA SER A 12 34.60 33.65 59.87
C SER A 12 35.21 35.06 59.85
N PRO A 13 34.54 36.08 59.29
CA PRO A 13 33.78 36.93 60.20
C PRO A 13 32.54 37.60 59.55
N ALA A 14 31.89 38.43 60.39
CA ALA A 14 30.95 39.50 60.07
C ALA A 14 29.48 39.09 59.95
N SER A 15 28.88 39.05 61.13
CA SER A 15 27.48 39.40 61.37
C SER A 15 27.19 40.78 60.77
N GLU A 16 26.68 40.81 59.54
CA GLU A 16 26.05 41.99 58.96
C GLU A 16 24.54 41.83 59.15
N SER A 17 23.98 42.68 60.03
CA SER A 17 22.54 42.79 60.27
C SER A 17 21.85 43.20 58.98
N VAL A 18 21.27 42.22 58.28
CA VAL A 18 20.37 42.46 57.15
C VAL A 18 19.22 43.32 57.65
N PRO A 19 19.00 44.52 57.10
CA PRO A 19 17.86 45.34 57.44
C PRO A 19 16.61 44.58 57.04
N THR A 20 15.72 44.37 58.02
CA THR A 20 14.34 43.93 57.84
C THR A 20 13.73 44.72 56.69
N GLN A 21 13.67 44.09 55.50
CA GLN A 21 12.85 44.60 54.41
C GLN A 21 11.42 44.66 54.96
N PRO A 22 10.74 45.81 54.85
CA PRO A 22 9.33 45.87 55.17
C PRO A 22 8.65 44.81 54.34
N ALA A 23 7.86 43.96 55.00
CA ALA A 23 6.99 43.00 54.37
C ALA A 23 6.22 43.71 53.25
N GLU A 24 6.70 43.58 52.02
CA GLU A 24 5.92 43.90 50.85
C GLU A 24 4.72 42.98 50.96
N ALA A 25 3.57 43.60 51.18
CA ALA A 25 2.29 42.96 51.27
C ALA A 25 2.25 41.86 50.21
N GLU A 26 2.20 40.62 50.71
CA GLU A 26 1.75 39.45 49.98
C GLU A 26 0.40 39.86 49.41
N LYS A 27 0.45 40.45 48.20
CA LYS A 27 -0.72 40.63 47.37
C LYS A 27 -1.10 39.20 47.09
N THR A 28 -1.98 38.67 47.93
CA THR A 28 -2.86 37.56 47.60
C THR A 28 -3.26 37.80 46.17
N GLU A 29 -2.63 37.06 45.25
CA GLU A 29 -2.98 37.08 43.85
C GLU A 29 -4.46 36.75 43.84
N GLU A 30 -5.30 37.78 43.65
CA GLU A 30 -6.70 37.56 43.35
C GLU A 30 -6.69 36.70 42.11
N GLY A 31 -6.92 35.40 42.32
CA GLY A 31 -6.64 34.38 41.33
C GLY A 31 -7.27 34.80 40.02
N ASN A 32 -6.45 34.93 38.98
CA ASN A 32 -6.93 35.24 37.65
C ASN A 32 -7.63 34.00 37.09
N ILE A 33 -8.84 33.72 37.60
CA ILE A 33 -9.67 32.56 37.28
C ILE A 33 -9.81 32.43 35.75
N PHE A 34 -9.89 33.57 35.05
CA PHE A 34 -9.96 33.59 33.59
C PHE A 34 -8.68 33.08 32.92
N GLY A 35 -7.51 33.50 33.41
CA GLY A 35 -6.23 32.95 32.97
C GLY A 35 -6.17 31.44 33.18
N THR A 36 -6.53 30.95 34.37
CA THR A 36 -6.59 29.52 34.68
C THR A 36 -7.53 28.76 33.73
N VAL A 37 -8.71 29.30 33.43
CA VAL A 37 -9.67 28.70 32.49
C VAL A 37 -9.11 28.64 31.07
N ILE A 38 -8.46 29.70 30.58
CA ILE A 38 -7.82 29.69 29.25
C ILE A 38 -6.72 28.64 29.20
N THR A 39 -5.81 28.61 30.19
CA THR A 39 -4.72 27.64 30.22
C THR A 39 -5.25 26.21 30.23
N LEU A 40 -6.28 25.93 31.02
CA LEU A 40 -6.94 24.62 31.03
C LEU A 40 -7.56 24.26 29.67
N THR A 41 -8.18 25.25 29.01
CA THR A 41 -8.80 25.09 27.68
C THR A 41 -7.75 24.79 26.61
N ILE A 42 -6.62 25.51 26.62
CA ILE A 42 -5.48 25.26 25.73
C ILE A 42 -4.94 23.85 25.96
N ALA A 43 -4.73 23.44 27.21
CA ALA A 43 -4.24 22.10 27.53
C ALA A 43 -5.19 21.00 27.01
N LEU A 44 -6.49 21.18 27.18
CA LEU A 44 -7.50 20.25 26.70
C LEU A 44 -7.50 20.17 25.17
N ILE A 45 -7.46 21.31 24.46
CA ILE A 45 -7.40 21.34 22.99
C ILE A 45 -6.09 20.75 22.47
N ALA A 46 -4.98 20.96 23.16
CA ALA A 46 -3.70 20.34 22.81
C ALA A 46 -3.76 18.80 22.90
N LEU A 47 -4.38 18.25 23.95
CA LEU A 47 -4.62 16.80 24.05
C LEU A 47 -5.48 16.28 22.89
N PHE A 48 -6.55 17.00 22.54
CA PHE A 48 -7.36 16.68 21.35
C PHE A 48 -6.55 16.76 20.06
N GLY A 49 -5.65 17.74 19.93
CA GLY A 49 -4.77 17.89 18.77
C GLY A 49 -3.82 16.70 18.60
N VAL A 50 -3.21 16.22 19.69
CA VAL A 50 -2.35 15.01 19.67
C VAL A 50 -3.15 13.78 19.26
N TYR A 51 -4.33 13.57 19.85
CA TYR A 51 -5.21 12.46 19.49
C TYR A 51 -5.62 12.52 18.00
N PHE A 52 -6.01 13.71 17.53
CA PHE A 52 -6.40 13.93 16.14
C PHE A 52 -5.24 13.69 15.16
N ALA A 53 -4.03 14.14 15.49
CA ALA A 53 -2.84 13.90 14.68
C ALA A 53 -2.53 12.40 14.52
N ASN A 54 -2.65 11.62 15.61
CA ASN A 54 -2.50 10.16 15.55
C ASN A 54 -3.56 9.51 14.65
N PHE A 55 -4.82 9.95 14.76
CA PHE A 55 -5.91 9.45 13.93
C PHE A 55 -5.69 9.75 12.44
N VAL A 56 -5.29 10.98 12.10
CA VAL A 56 -4.93 11.37 10.72
C VAL A 56 -3.74 10.55 10.21
N GLY A 57 -2.75 10.31 11.07
CA GLY A 57 -1.59 9.47 10.76
C GLY A 57 -1.97 8.04 10.42
N ASP A 58 -2.85 7.41 11.20
CA ASP A 58 -3.35 6.05 10.93
C ASP A 58 -4.10 5.96 9.60
N VAL A 59 -5.02 6.91 9.32
CA VAL A 59 -5.76 6.96 8.05
C VAL A 59 -4.81 7.19 6.87
N GLY A 60 -3.82 8.08 7.02
CA GLY A 60 -2.79 8.32 6.01
C GLY A 60 -1.91 7.09 5.75
N GLY A 61 -1.57 6.36 6.81
CA GLY A 61 -0.85 5.08 6.73
C GLY A 61 -1.65 4.03 5.95
N LYS A 62 -2.95 3.91 6.22
CA LYS A 62 -3.86 3.01 5.48
C LYS A 62 -4.01 3.39 4.01
N ALA A 63 -4.09 4.70 3.70
CA ALA A 63 -4.11 5.17 2.31
C ALA A 63 -2.84 4.77 1.55
N SER A 64 -1.68 4.99 2.16
CA SER A 64 -0.38 4.63 1.58
C SER A 64 -0.21 3.12 1.42
N GLY A 65 -0.64 2.34 2.42
CA GLY A 65 -0.66 0.88 2.37
C GLY A 65 -1.52 0.36 1.22
N ALA A 66 -2.78 0.82 1.13
CA ALA A 66 -3.70 0.43 0.06
C ALA A 66 -3.17 0.83 -1.33
N LEU A 67 -2.53 2.00 -1.47
CA LEU A 67 -1.90 2.40 -2.73
C LEU A 67 -0.73 1.46 -3.10
N THR A 68 0.09 1.08 -2.12
CA THR A 68 1.19 0.13 -2.32
C THR A 68 0.65 -1.22 -2.77
N ASP A 69 -0.43 -1.70 -2.14
CA ASP A 69 -1.11 -2.93 -2.52
C ASP A 69 -1.72 -2.86 -3.93
N ALA A 70 -2.27 -1.70 -4.33
CA ALA A 70 -2.78 -1.47 -5.68
C ALA A 70 -1.68 -1.51 -6.75
N LEU A 71 -0.54 -0.90 -6.47
CA LEU A 71 0.64 -0.97 -7.34
C LEU A 71 1.16 -2.41 -7.44
N ALA A 72 1.26 -3.12 -6.30
CA ALA A 72 1.65 -4.53 -6.28
C ALA A 72 0.67 -5.40 -7.09
N ALA A 73 -0.64 -5.18 -6.95
CA ALA A 73 -1.67 -5.89 -7.73
C ALA A 73 -1.57 -5.61 -9.23
N THR A 74 -1.20 -4.38 -9.62
CA THR A 74 -0.93 -4.02 -11.02
C THR A 74 0.27 -4.79 -11.57
N VAL A 75 1.39 -4.78 -10.84
CA VAL A 75 2.60 -5.54 -11.22
C VAL A 75 2.31 -7.04 -11.30
N ASN A 76 1.55 -7.58 -10.35
CA ASN A 76 1.17 -8.99 -10.34
C ASN A 76 0.29 -9.35 -11.55
N ARG A 77 -0.64 -8.47 -11.94
CA ARG A 77 -1.48 -8.66 -13.13
C ARG A 77 -0.63 -8.70 -14.40
N GLU A 78 0.28 -7.74 -14.58
CA GLU A 78 1.19 -7.71 -15.73
C GLU A 78 2.09 -8.95 -15.75
N LYS A 79 2.66 -9.31 -14.60
CA LYS A 79 3.47 -10.53 -14.47
C LYS A 79 2.67 -11.78 -14.83
N ALA A 80 1.43 -11.90 -14.36
CA ALA A 80 0.56 -13.02 -14.70
C ALA A 80 0.26 -13.07 -16.21
N GLN A 81 0.03 -11.93 -16.86
CA GLN A 81 -0.16 -11.86 -18.31
C GLN A 81 1.09 -12.27 -19.08
N VAL A 82 2.26 -11.72 -18.72
CA VAL A 82 3.53 -12.06 -19.37
C VAL A 82 3.84 -13.55 -19.18
N THR A 83 3.74 -14.07 -17.96
CA THR A 83 3.96 -15.49 -17.69
C THR A 83 2.99 -16.37 -18.48
N SER A 84 1.70 -16.01 -18.56
CA SER A 84 0.71 -16.77 -19.33
C SER A 84 1.04 -16.82 -20.82
N ASN A 85 1.47 -15.69 -21.40
CA ASN A 85 1.89 -15.62 -22.80
C ASN A 85 3.18 -16.41 -23.05
N THR A 86 4.15 -16.36 -22.14
CA THR A 86 5.38 -17.16 -22.26
C THR A 86 5.07 -18.65 -22.32
N TRP A 87 4.18 -19.15 -21.45
CA TRP A 87 3.73 -20.54 -21.49
C TRP A 87 2.98 -20.86 -22.78
N LEU A 88 2.11 -19.95 -23.24
CA LEU A 88 1.41 -20.12 -24.52
C LEU A 88 2.41 -20.34 -25.68
N PHE A 89 3.46 -19.52 -25.77
CA PHE A 89 4.45 -19.68 -26.83
C PHE A 89 5.28 -20.96 -26.72
N GLN A 90 5.51 -21.46 -25.51
CA GLN A 90 6.18 -22.76 -25.32
C GLN A 90 5.29 -23.90 -25.81
N ASP A 91 4.02 -23.92 -25.44
CA ASP A 91 3.06 -24.92 -25.88
C ASP A 91 2.81 -24.83 -27.39
N LEU A 92 2.66 -23.63 -27.95
CA LEU A 92 2.53 -23.43 -29.41
C LEU A 92 3.76 -23.92 -30.16
N ARG A 93 4.97 -23.72 -29.63
CA ARG A 93 6.19 -24.24 -30.23
C ARG A 93 6.18 -25.77 -30.25
N ALA A 94 5.85 -26.42 -29.14
CA ALA A 94 5.77 -27.88 -29.09
C ALA A 94 4.70 -28.41 -30.06
N TYR A 95 3.51 -27.80 -30.05
CA TYR A 95 2.41 -28.13 -30.94
C TYR A 95 2.80 -28.02 -32.42
N THR A 96 3.36 -26.87 -32.82
CA THR A 96 3.77 -26.64 -34.21
C THR A 96 4.90 -27.57 -34.64
N HIS A 97 5.86 -27.85 -33.74
CA HIS A 97 6.93 -28.80 -34.02
C HIS A 97 6.39 -30.22 -34.25
N GLN A 98 5.46 -30.67 -33.41
CA GLN A 98 4.78 -31.94 -33.62
C GLN A 98 4.06 -31.99 -34.97
N GLN A 99 3.30 -30.95 -35.33
CA GLN A 99 2.58 -30.92 -36.61
C GLN A 99 3.53 -30.99 -37.81
N ILE A 100 4.69 -30.33 -37.73
CA ILE A 100 5.74 -30.43 -38.75
C ILE A 100 6.27 -31.87 -38.84
N LEU A 101 6.54 -32.52 -37.71
CA LEU A 101 7.04 -33.90 -37.68
C LEU A 101 6.02 -34.89 -38.24
N LEU A 102 4.73 -34.73 -37.93
CA LEU A 102 3.66 -35.54 -38.52
C LEU A 102 3.58 -35.35 -40.04
N ALA A 103 3.64 -34.10 -40.51
CA ALA A 103 3.65 -33.82 -41.94
C ALA A 103 4.87 -34.42 -42.65
N LEU A 104 6.05 -34.38 -42.03
CA LEU A 104 7.27 -35.01 -42.55
C LEU A 104 7.15 -36.54 -42.57
N ALA A 105 6.56 -37.13 -41.53
CA ALA A 105 6.32 -38.57 -41.47
C ALA A 105 5.39 -39.03 -42.61
N ASP A 106 4.31 -38.30 -42.86
CA ASP A 106 3.34 -38.64 -43.90
C ASP A 106 3.91 -38.41 -45.31
N ALA A 107 4.74 -37.38 -45.49
CA ALA A 107 5.48 -37.17 -46.73
C ALA A 107 6.48 -38.31 -46.99
N ALA A 108 7.29 -38.69 -45.99
CA ALA A 108 8.24 -39.80 -46.10
C ALA A 108 7.53 -41.14 -46.37
N GLN A 109 6.38 -41.38 -45.74
CA GLN A 109 5.55 -42.56 -46.01
C GLN A 109 5.04 -42.56 -47.46
N THR A 110 4.54 -41.43 -47.95
CA THR A 110 4.07 -41.30 -49.33
C THR A 110 5.19 -41.57 -50.32
N ASP A 111 6.38 -41.01 -50.09
CA ASP A 111 7.55 -41.25 -50.93
C ASP A 111 8.01 -42.73 -50.88
N ALA A 112 7.90 -43.37 -49.72
CA ALA A 112 8.18 -44.80 -49.58
C ALA A 112 7.23 -45.65 -50.42
N ASP A 113 5.94 -45.34 -50.42
CA ASP A 113 4.93 -46.07 -51.21
C ASP A 113 5.17 -45.88 -52.72
N VAL A 114 5.62 -44.69 -53.14
CA VAL A 114 6.07 -44.43 -54.52
C VAL A 114 7.33 -45.24 -54.85
N ALA A 115 8.34 -45.29 -53.97
CA ALA A 115 9.55 -46.08 -54.19
C ALA A 115 9.26 -47.59 -54.28
N GLU A 116 8.32 -48.08 -53.48
CA GLU A 116 7.84 -49.47 -53.51
C GLU A 116 7.20 -49.80 -54.86
N SER A 117 6.34 -48.91 -55.38
CA SER A 117 5.73 -49.07 -56.70
C SER A 117 6.77 -49.16 -57.84
N ARG A 118 7.94 -48.53 -57.64
CA ARG A 118 9.08 -48.55 -58.56
C ARG A 118 10.06 -49.70 -58.31
N LYS A 119 9.76 -50.59 -57.36
CA LYS A 119 10.59 -51.74 -56.95
C LYS A 119 11.97 -51.33 -56.43
N GLN A 120 12.08 -50.17 -55.78
CA GLN A 120 13.31 -49.66 -55.16
C GLN A 120 13.35 -50.06 -53.68
N SER A 121 13.70 -51.32 -53.40
CA SER A 121 13.59 -51.92 -52.06
C SER A 121 14.39 -51.16 -51.00
N ASP A 122 15.65 -50.82 -51.26
CA ASP A 122 16.52 -50.15 -50.27
C ASP A 122 15.99 -48.76 -49.90
N THR A 123 15.58 -47.98 -50.90
CA THR A 123 14.98 -46.65 -50.71
C THR A 123 13.67 -46.73 -49.94
N THR A 124 12.85 -47.75 -50.22
CA THR A 124 11.58 -47.98 -49.51
C THR A 124 11.81 -48.20 -48.02
N THR A 125 12.78 -49.05 -47.65
CA THR A 125 13.12 -49.32 -46.25
C THR A 125 13.59 -48.05 -45.54
N ILE A 126 14.52 -47.31 -46.15
CA ILE A 126 15.07 -46.07 -45.56
C ILE A 126 13.95 -45.05 -45.28
N LEU A 127 13.05 -44.83 -46.24
CA LEU A 127 11.96 -43.86 -46.10
C LEU A 127 10.92 -44.30 -45.06
N ARG A 128 10.63 -45.60 -44.95
CA ARG A 128 9.75 -46.13 -43.90
C ARG A 128 10.36 -45.96 -42.50
N ASP A 129 11.66 -46.23 -42.36
CA ASP A 129 12.37 -46.01 -41.10
C ASP A 129 12.39 -44.53 -40.72
N GLN A 130 12.60 -43.62 -41.68
CA GLN A 130 12.50 -42.18 -41.46
C GLN A 130 11.09 -41.76 -41.03
N ALA A 131 10.05 -42.24 -41.71
CA ALA A 131 8.66 -41.96 -41.34
C ALA A 131 8.35 -42.42 -39.91
N ALA A 132 8.80 -43.62 -39.52
CA ALA A 132 8.64 -44.13 -38.17
C ALA A 132 9.42 -43.31 -37.13
N GLY A 133 10.63 -42.86 -37.48
CA GLY A 133 11.43 -41.95 -36.66
C GLY A 133 10.72 -40.63 -36.38
N TYR A 134 10.20 -39.98 -37.43
CA TYR A 134 9.44 -38.73 -37.30
C TYR A 134 8.15 -38.91 -36.48
N ARG A 135 7.41 -40.02 -36.64
CA ARG A 135 6.23 -40.31 -35.81
C ARG A 135 6.59 -40.46 -34.34
N THR A 136 7.67 -41.20 -34.05
CA THR A 136 8.14 -41.40 -32.67
C THR A 136 8.53 -40.07 -32.02
N GLU A 137 9.20 -39.19 -32.76
CA GLU A 137 9.56 -37.86 -32.27
C GLU A 137 8.33 -36.96 -32.10
N ALA A 138 7.36 -37.02 -33.01
CA ALA A 138 6.10 -36.31 -32.90
C ALA A 138 5.28 -36.74 -31.66
N ASP A 139 5.24 -38.04 -31.37
CA ASP A 139 4.56 -38.56 -30.18
C ASP A 139 5.23 -38.07 -28.88
N ALA A 140 6.56 -37.96 -28.88
CA ALA A 140 7.31 -37.39 -27.75
C ALA A 140 7.00 -35.89 -27.57
N GLU A 141 6.95 -35.12 -28.67
CA GLU A 141 6.60 -33.69 -28.64
C GLU A 141 5.15 -33.45 -28.18
N GLY A 142 4.24 -34.36 -28.52
CA GLY A 142 2.85 -34.36 -28.08
C GLY A 142 2.64 -34.38 -26.57
N GLY A 143 3.66 -34.78 -25.80
CA GLY A 143 3.63 -34.77 -24.34
C GLY A 143 3.92 -33.42 -23.67
N PHE A 144 4.44 -32.43 -24.41
CA PHE A 144 4.87 -31.14 -23.84
C PHE A 144 3.79 -30.06 -23.84
N TYR A 145 2.65 -30.29 -24.49
CA TYR A 145 1.51 -29.38 -24.47
C TYR A 145 0.23 -30.15 -24.13
N SER A 146 -0.80 -29.45 -23.64
CA SER A 146 -2.07 -30.10 -23.32
C SER A 146 -2.97 -30.21 -24.55
N SER A 147 -3.31 -31.43 -24.96
CA SER A 147 -4.23 -31.70 -26.06
C SER A 147 -5.65 -31.14 -25.84
N SER A 148 -6.02 -30.80 -24.60
CA SER A 148 -7.28 -30.13 -24.28
C SER A 148 -7.46 -28.76 -24.96
N TYR A 149 -6.36 -28.14 -25.41
CA TYR A 149 -6.39 -26.86 -26.11
C TYR A 149 -6.27 -27.02 -27.62
N VAL A 150 -6.29 -28.23 -28.16
CA VAL A 150 -6.38 -28.45 -29.61
C VAL A 150 -7.85 -28.59 -29.98
N LEU A 151 -8.33 -27.71 -30.84
CA LEU A 151 -9.71 -27.71 -31.33
C LEU A 151 -9.93 -28.85 -32.31
N ALA A 152 -11.21 -29.16 -32.56
CA ALA A 152 -11.60 -30.22 -33.48
C ALA A 152 -11.12 -29.98 -34.93
N ASP A 153 -10.81 -28.73 -35.30
CA ASP A 153 -10.27 -28.37 -36.60
C ASP A 153 -8.73 -28.47 -36.69
N GLY A 154 -8.05 -28.88 -35.60
CA GLY A 154 -6.60 -28.96 -35.54
C GLY A 154 -5.93 -27.60 -35.35
N THR A 155 -6.62 -26.58 -34.85
CA THR A 155 -6.01 -25.32 -34.42
C THR A 155 -5.85 -25.28 -32.90
N PHE A 156 -4.93 -24.45 -32.40
CA PHE A 156 -4.70 -24.30 -30.96
C PHE A 156 -5.58 -23.19 -30.38
N ASP A 157 -6.34 -23.48 -29.33
CA ASP A 157 -7.19 -22.53 -28.61
C ASP A 157 -6.37 -21.69 -27.63
N GLU A 158 -5.68 -20.70 -28.18
CA GLU A 158 -4.85 -19.76 -27.42
C GLU A 158 -5.66 -19.02 -26.34
N LYS A 159 -6.91 -18.70 -26.64
CA LYS A 159 -7.75 -17.89 -25.74
C LYS A 159 -8.12 -18.68 -24.48
N SER A 160 -8.60 -19.91 -24.63
CA SER A 160 -8.94 -20.75 -23.48
C SER A 160 -7.69 -21.09 -22.66
N PHE A 161 -6.55 -21.31 -23.32
CA PHE A 161 -5.26 -21.51 -22.66
C PHE A 161 -4.90 -20.29 -21.78
N LEU A 162 -4.89 -19.09 -22.38
CA LEU A 162 -4.55 -17.85 -21.65
C LEU A 162 -5.51 -17.58 -20.50
N GLU A 163 -6.82 -17.83 -20.67
CA GLU A 163 -7.78 -17.66 -19.59
C GLU A 163 -7.54 -18.65 -18.44
N HIS A 164 -7.24 -19.91 -18.74
CA HIS A 164 -6.92 -20.91 -17.72
C HIS A 164 -5.61 -20.58 -16.99
N GLN A 165 -4.56 -20.21 -17.74
CA GLN A 165 -3.26 -19.87 -17.16
C GLN A 165 -3.32 -18.58 -16.34
N PHE A 166 -4.04 -17.55 -16.81
CA PHE A 166 -4.24 -16.32 -16.05
C PHE A 166 -5.03 -16.59 -14.77
N ARG A 167 -6.07 -17.43 -14.82
CA ARG A 167 -6.80 -17.86 -13.62
C ARG A 167 -5.90 -18.63 -12.65
N PHE A 168 -5.02 -19.49 -13.15
CA PHE A 168 -4.03 -20.19 -12.32
C PHE A 168 -3.10 -19.20 -11.60
N GLU A 169 -2.50 -18.24 -12.32
CA GLU A 169 -1.66 -17.21 -11.73
C GLU A 169 -2.41 -16.33 -10.72
N SER A 170 -3.68 -16.01 -11.00
CA SER A 170 -4.54 -15.20 -10.12
C SER A 170 -4.88 -15.86 -8.79
N ARG A 171 -4.77 -17.19 -8.67
CA ARG A 171 -5.03 -17.90 -7.39
C ARG A 171 -3.95 -17.64 -6.36
N ASN A 172 -2.73 -17.36 -6.81
CA ASN A 172 -1.56 -17.23 -5.93
C ASN A 172 -1.23 -15.77 -5.60
N ARG A 173 -1.83 -14.79 -6.30
CA ARG A 173 -1.53 -13.36 -6.15
C ARG A 173 -2.76 -12.51 -6.41
N ASN A 174 -2.87 -11.38 -5.72
CA ASN A 174 -3.87 -10.37 -6.06
C ASN A 174 -3.53 -9.76 -7.44
N VAL A 175 -4.41 -9.94 -8.42
CA VAL A 175 -4.30 -9.38 -9.78
C VAL A 175 -5.43 -8.39 -10.09
N ASN A 176 -6.20 -7.97 -9.07
CA ASN A 176 -7.28 -7.01 -9.22
C ASN A 176 -6.87 -5.63 -8.69
N PRO A 177 -6.20 -4.80 -9.51
CA PRO A 177 -5.77 -3.48 -9.09
C PRO A 177 -6.94 -2.53 -8.83
N ALA A 178 -8.05 -2.67 -9.56
CA ALA A 178 -9.19 -1.76 -9.47
C ALA A 178 -9.77 -1.71 -8.05
N LYS A 179 -9.96 -2.88 -7.44
CA LYS A 179 -10.47 -2.99 -6.06
C LYS A 179 -9.51 -2.36 -5.03
N GLU A 180 -8.21 -2.45 -5.24
CA GLU A 180 -7.22 -1.87 -4.33
C GLU A 180 -7.09 -0.35 -4.52
N PHE A 181 -7.20 0.15 -5.76
CA PHE A 181 -7.26 1.58 -6.04
C PHE A 181 -8.51 2.22 -5.44
N GLU A 182 -9.67 1.56 -5.51
CA GLU A 182 -10.91 2.03 -4.88
C GLU A 182 -10.74 2.17 -3.36
N LYS A 183 -10.11 1.19 -2.69
CA LYS A 183 -9.78 1.30 -1.26
C LYS A 183 -8.81 2.45 -0.99
N ALA A 184 -7.78 2.62 -1.82
CA ALA A 184 -6.82 3.71 -1.66
C ALA A 184 -7.52 5.07 -1.77
N GLU A 185 -8.37 5.25 -2.78
CA GLU A 185 -9.17 6.45 -3.00
C GLU A 185 -10.08 6.75 -1.80
N PHE A 186 -10.79 5.74 -1.30
CA PHE A 186 -11.60 5.86 -0.08
C PHE A 186 -10.80 6.40 1.11
N TYR A 187 -9.58 5.88 1.36
CA TYR A 187 -8.73 6.38 2.43
C TYR A 187 -8.15 7.77 2.15
N PHE A 188 -7.87 8.11 0.90
CA PHE A 188 -7.42 9.45 0.51
C PHE A 188 -8.53 10.49 0.69
N GLU A 189 -9.76 10.18 0.29
CA GLU A 189 -10.92 11.05 0.52
C GLU A 189 -11.17 11.23 2.02
N ARG A 190 -11.08 10.13 2.78
CA ARG A 190 -11.17 10.19 4.25
C ARG A 190 -10.09 11.07 4.84
N ARG A 191 -8.84 10.96 4.39
CA ARG A 191 -7.74 11.83 4.85
C ARG A 191 -7.99 13.29 4.48
N LYS A 192 -8.39 13.57 3.24
CA LYS A 192 -8.67 14.93 2.75
C LYS A 192 -9.77 15.61 3.58
N SER A 193 -10.77 14.85 4.02
CA SER A 193 -11.83 15.37 4.91
C SER A 193 -11.29 15.83 6.28
N LEU A 194 -10.14 15.30 6.72
CA LEU A 194 -9.52 15.61 8.01
C LEU A 194 -8.55 16.81 7.96
N ASP A 195 -8.17 17.28 6.77
CA ASP A 195 -7.27 18.44 6.64
C ASP A 195 -7.95 19.75 7.09
N ALA A 196 -9.24 19.94 6.78
CA ALA A 196 -9.96 21.15 7.17
C ALA A 196 -10.10 21.34 8.70
N PRO A 197 -10.47 20.30 9.48
CA PRO A 197 -10.45 20.38 10.95
C PRO A 197 -9.07 20.63 11.54
N SER A 198 -7.99 20.14 10.90
CA SER A 198 -6.62 20.38 11.38
C SER A 198 -6.27 21.88 11.37
N LEU A 199 -6.68 22.60 10.31
CA LEU A 199 -6.55 24.05 10.21
C LEU A 199 -7.42 24.76 11.25
N GLY A 200 -8.66 24.30 11.45
CA GLY A 200 -9.56 24.86 12.46
C GLY A 200 -9.00 24.74 13.89
N LEU A 201 -8.38 23.61 14.23
CA LEU A 201 -7.67 23.43 15.50
C LEU A 201 -6.49 24.40 15.65
N ALA A 202 -5.70 24.61 14.60
CA ALA A 202 -4.60 25.57 14.62
C ALA A 202 -5.10 27.01 14.85
N PHE A 203 -6.16 27.43 14.15
CA PHE A 203 -6.78 28.74 14.36
C PHE A 203 -7.38 28.87 15.77
N THR A 204 -7.98 27.81 16.30
CA THR A 204 -8.51 27.78 17.67
C THR A 204 -7.42 28.12 18.68
N LEU A 205 -6.26 27.46 18.59
CA LEU A 205 -5.12 27.71 19.48
C LEU A 205 -4.60 29.14 19.32
N LEU A 206 -4.48 29.64 18.08
CA LEU A 206 -4.06 31.01 17.81
C LEU A 206 -4.98 32.04 18.49
N PHE A 207 -6.29 31.87 18.40
CA PHE A 207 -7.25 32.77 19.04
C PHE A 207 -7.25 32.67 20.56
N LEU A 208 -6.98 31.50 21.13
CA LEU A 208 -6.80 31.36 22.58
C LEU A 208 -5.56 32.10 23.08
N VAL A 209 -4.46 32.04 22.33
CA VAL A 209 -3.26 32.84 22.64
C VAL A 209 -3.57 34.34 22.59
N PHE A 210 -4.34 34.81 21.58
CA PHE A 210 -4.79 36.20 21.54
C PHE A 210 -5.73 36.58 22.70
N ALA A 211 -6.59 35.66 23.14
CA ALA A 211 -7.45 35.88 24.29
C ALA A 211 -6.64 36.03 25.58
N GLU A 212 -5.57 35.25 25.75
CA GLU A 212 -4.67 35.32 26.89
C GLU A 212 -3.86 36.62 26.92
N MET A 213 -3.32 37.05 25.77
CA MET A 213 -2.53 38.27 25.66
C MET A 213 -3.36 39.55 25.80
N SER A 214 -4.67 39.49 25.54
CA SER A 214 -5.54 40.66 25.55
C SER A 214 -5.97 41.06 26.97
N LYS A 215 -5.61 42.28 27.38
CA LYS A 215 -6.02 42.86 28.68
C LYS A 215 -7.39 43.55 28.65
N THR A 216 -8.00 43.72 27.46
CA THR A 216 -9.25 44.46 27.28
C THR A 216 -10.47 43.53 27.27
N ARG A 217 -11.68 44.11 27.22
CA ARG A 217 -12.93 43.35 27.02
C ARG A 217 -12.92 42.50 25.74
N ALA A 218 -12.04 42.79 24.78
CA ALA A 218 -11.88 42.02 23.56
C ALA A 218 -11.49 40.54 23.81
N ARG A 219 -10.86 40.24 24.96
CA ARG A 219 -10.48 38.86 25.34
C ARG A 219 -11.66 37.87 25.32
N TYR A 220 -12.86 38.32 25.69
CA TYR A 220 -14.05 37.46 25.69
C TYR A 220 -14.55 37.15 24.28
N TYR A 221 -14.40 38.08 23.33
CA TYR A 221 -14.73 37.83 21.92
C TYR A 221 -13.75 36.84 21.30
N TRP A 222 -12.45 36.98 21.56
CA TRP A 222 -11.44 36.01 21.08
C TRP A 222 -11.65 34.62 21.65
N PHE A 223 -11.94 34.52 22.95
CA PHE A 223 -12.27 33.25 23.59
C PHE A 223 -13.56 32.64 23.03
N GLY A 224 -14.61 33.42 22.84
CA GLY A 224 -15.86 32.93 22.24
C GLY A 224 -15.66 32.46 20.79
N PHE A 225 -14.85 33.17 20.01
CA PHE A 225 -14.57 32.83 18.62
C PHE A 225 -13.73 31.56 18.49
N SER A 226 -12.71 31.38 19.35
CA SER A 226 -11.92 30.14 19.38
C SER A 226 -12.82 28.94 19.71
N LEU A 227 -13.69 29.08 20.71
CA LEU A 227 -14.60 28.01 21.11
C LEU A 227 -15.58 27.64 19.98
N LEU A 228 -16.06 28.65 19.23
CA LEU A 228 -16.92 28.43 18.06
C LEU A 228 -16.18 27.69 16.94
N ILE A 229 -14.95 28.08 16.60
CA ILE A 229 -14.14 27.39 15.59
C ILE A 229 -13.88 25.94 16.02
N PHE A 230 -13.57 25.72 17.30
CA PHE A 230 -13.35 24.39 17.85
C PHE A 230 -14.59 23.50 17.70
N ILE A 231 -15.76 24.01 18.09
CA ILE A 231 -17.03 23.28 17.97
C ILE A 231 -17.34 22.94 16.52
N VAL A 232 -17.20 23.90 15.60
CA VAL A 232 -17.43 23.68 14.17
C VAL A 232 -16.47 22.61 13.64
N SER A 233 -15.19 22.70 13.99
CA SER A 233 -14.17 21.74 13.57
C SER A 233 -14.46 20.34 14.08
N MET A 234 -14.87 20.21 15.35
CA MET A 234 -15.28 18.91 15.93
C MET A 234 -16.56 18.38 15.30
N ALA A 235 -17.54 19.23 14.99
CA ALA A 235 -18.74 18.83 14.27
C ALA A 235 -18.41 18.27 12.87
N TYR A 236 -17.45 18.87 12.16
CA TYR A 236 -16.95 18.35 10.88
C TYR A 236 -16.25 16.99 11.04
N VAL A 237 -15.43 16.80 12.08
CA VAL A 237 -14.78 15.50 12.35
C VAL A 237 -15.81 14.43 12.67
N VAL A 238 -16.80 14.74 13.51
CA VAL A 238 -17.87 13.80 13.91
C VAL A 238 -18.73 13.45 12.70
N ASN A 239 -19.12 14.44 11.89
CA ASN A 239 -19.92 14.20 10.69
C ASN A 239 -19.12 13.39 9.65
N GLY A 240 -17.85 13.71 9.43
CA GLY A 240 -16.96 12.92 8.59
C GLY A 240 -16.79 11.48 9.09
N ALA A 241 -16.69 11.27 10.40
CA ALA A 241 -16.62 9.94 11.00
C ALA A 241 -17.92 9.14 10.80
N LEU A 242 -19.09 9.79 10.89
CA LEU A 242 -20.39 9.14 10.69
C LEU A 242 -20.69 8.82 9.23
N THR A 243 -20.33 9.72 8.31
CA THR A 243 -20.61 9.56 6.87
C THR A 243 -19.76 8.46 6.24
N ILE A 244 -18.59 8.16 6.82
CA ILE A 244 -17.61 7.20 6.30
C ILE A 244 -17.64 5.88 7.11
N GLY A 245 -18.46 5.80 8.15
CA GLY A 245 -18.64 4.62 9.01
C GLY A 245 -19.71 3.62 8.52
N TYR A 246 -20.39 3.93 7.41
CA TYR A 246 -21.33 3.07 6.69
C TYR A 246 -20.85 2.89 5.25
#